data_AF-A0A1Y4GI87-F1
#
_entry.id   AF-A0A1Y4GI87-F1
#
_cell.length_a   1.000
_cell.length_b   1.000
_cell.length_c   1.000
_cell.angle_alpha   90.00
_cell.angle_beta   90.00
_cell.angle_gamma   90.00
#
_symmetry.space_group_name_H-M   'P 1'
#
loop_
_entity.id
_entity.type
_entity.pdbx_description
1 polymer ?
#
loop_
_entity_poly.entity_id
_entity_poly.type
_entity_poly.pdbx_seq_one_letter_code
_entity_poly.pdbx_strand_id
1 'polypeptide(L)'
;MGLSQTQLGEILGTTQNTVWRWENDRITPDDDTKLKLAQILNVSVAYLMGENDSLTPKGENSIDKMLSELSQIDPDLVARFRSTGENWSRFSDEEKVALIDGLNFVLGRSVSSRLKLIGKDKRI
;
A
#
# COMPACT_ATOMS: atom_id res chain seq x y z
N MET A 1 -12.98 3.30 2.60
CA MET A 1 -13.54 2.42 3.65
C MET A 1 -12.74 1.14 3.57
N GLY A 2 -12.13 0.72 4.68
CA GLY A 2 -11.35 -0.52 4.77
C GLY A 2 -12.24 -1.75 5.06
N LEU A 3 -11.62 -2.92 5.22
CA LEU A 3 -12.31 -4.14 5.65
C LEU A 3 -12.83 -3.98 7.08
N SER A 4 -14.03 -4.47 7.36
CA SER A 4 -14.51 -4.60 8.75
C SER A 4 -13.87 -5.80 9.46
N GLN A 5 -13.84 -5.77 10.80
CA GLN A 5 -13.34 -6.90 11.61
C GLN A 5 -14.06 -8.22 11.30
N THR A 6 -15.37 -8.16 11.01
CA THR A 6 -16.16 -9.35 10.62
C THR A 6 -15.66 -9.93 9.30
N GLN A 7 -15.51 -9.08 8.28
CA GLN A 7 -15.03 -9.50 6.96
C GLN A 7 -13.59 -10.02 7.02
N LEU A 8 -12.73 -9.37 7.80
CA LEU A 8 -11.36 -9.84 8.01
C LEU A 8 -11.33 -11.21 8.70
N GLY A 9 -12.22 -11.41 9.68
CA GLY A 9 -12.41 -12.69 10.34
C GLY A 9 -12.83 -13.79 9.36
N GLU A 10 -13.86 -13.52 8.54
CA GLU A 10 -14.36 -14.45 7.52
C GLU A 10 -13.27 -14.85 6.51
N ILE A 11 -12.48 -13.89 6.01
CA ILE A 11 -11.38 -14.16 5.07
C ILE A 11 -10.29 -15.03 5.71
N LEU A 12 -10.00 -14.81 6.99
CA LEU A 12 -8.96 -15.55 7.73
C LEU A 12 -9.46 -16.88 8.32
N GLY A 13 -10.75 -17.19 8.19
CA GLY A 13 -11.35 -18.37 8.82
C GLY A 13 -11.38 -18.29 10.35
N THR A 14 -11.48 -17.08 10.90
CA THR A 14 -11.53 -16.80 12.35
C THR A 14 -12.77 -15.99 12.70
N THR A 15 -12.96 -15.68 13.98
CA THR A 15 -14.11 -14.89 14.45
C THR A 15 -13.78 -13.41 14.54
N GLN A 16 -14.79 -12.55 14.39
CA GLN A 16 -14.67 -11.10 14.64
C GLN A 16 -14.03 -10.81 16.01
N ASN A 17 -14.42 -11.56 17.05
CA ASN A 17 -13.88 -11.41 18.40
C ASN A 17 -12.38 -11.73 18.47
N THR A 18 -11.90 -12.70 17.68
CA THR A 18 -10.47 -13.00 17.59
C THR A 18 -9.70 -11.82 16.98
N VAL A 19 -10.24 -11.22 15.90
CA VAL A 19 -9.65 -10.03 15.27
C VAL A 19 -9.62 -8.85 16.25
N TRP A 20 -10.72 -8.60 16.96
CA TRP A 20 -10.79 -7.56 17.99
C TRP A 20 -9.73 -7.76 19.08
N ARG A 21 -9.50 -9.01 19.51
CA ARG A 21 -8.45 -9.33 20.50
C ARG A 21 -7.05 -9.04 19.99
N TRP A 22 -6.78 -9.26 18.70
CA TRP A 22 -5.50 -8.90 18.08
C TRP A 22 -5.30 -7.39 18.06
N GLU A 23 -6.31 -6.62 17.67
CA GLU A 23 -6.24 -5.15 17.59
C GLU A 23 -6.13 -4.47 18.97
N ASN A 24 -6.49 -5.17 20.04
CA ASN A 24 -6.42 -4.69 21.42
C ASN A 24 -5.26 -5.31 22.22
N ASP A 25 -4.27 -5.89 21.53
CA ASP A 25 -3.08 -6.51 22.13
C ASP A 25 -3.38 -7.59 23.19
N ARG A 26 -4.57 -8.21 23.12
CA ARG A 26 -5.00 -9.23 24.08
C ARG A 26 -4.40 -10.59 23.77
N ILE A 27 -4.24 -10.87 22.48
CA ILE A 27 -3.69 -12.11 21.94
C ILE A 27 -2.88 -11.73 20.70
N THR A 28 -1.77 -12.42 20.45
CA THR A 28 -1.00 -12.27 19.22
C THR A 28 -1.43 -13.35 18.21
N PRO A 29 -1.66 -13.01 16.93
CA PRO A 29 -1.87 -14.02 15.89
C PRO A 29 -0.64 -14.93 15.74
N ASP A 30 -0.85 -16.16 15.30
CA ASP A 30 0.23 -17.06 14.91
C ASP A 30 0.92 -16.58 13.61
N ASP A 31 2.06 -17.17 13.28
CA ASP A 31 2.90 -16.69 12.18
C ASP A 31 2.25 -16.91 10.80
N ASP A 32 1.49 -17.99 10.59
CA ASP A 32 0.71 -18.19 9.37
C ASP A 32 -0.38 -17.13 9.23
N THR A 33 -1.06 -16.79 10.33
CA THR A 33 -2.05 -15.72 10.35
C THR A 33 -1.42 -14.35 10.07
N LYS A 34 -0.24 -14.05 10.64
CA LYS A 34 0.50 -12.80 10.33
C LYS A 34 0.88 -12.71 8.85
N LEU A 35 1.30 -13.82 8.24
CA LEU A 35 1.61 -13.86 6.80
C LEU A 35 0.37 -13.55 5.95
N LYS A 36 -0.78 -14.15 6.28
CA LYS A 36 -2.04 -13.87 5.58
C LYS A 36 -2.52 -12.44 5.79
N LEU A 37 -2.42 -11.92 7.02
CA LEU A 37 -2.71 -10.52 7.32
C LEU A 37 -1.86 -9.58 6.48
N ALA A 38 -0.56 -9.84 6.38
CA ALA A 38 0.36 -9.04 5.58
C ALA A 38 -0.04 -9.03 4.10
N GLN A 39 -0.49 -10.16 3.56
CA GLN A 39 -0.99 -10.26 2.18
C GLN A 39 -2.30 -9.51 1.98
N ILE A 40 -3.29 -9.70 2.86
CA ILE A 40 -4.62 -9.07 2.77
C ILE A 40 -4.51 -7.55 2.88
N LEU A 41 -3.67 -7.07 3.80
CA LEU A 41 -3.46 -5.65 4.05
C LEU A 41 -2.40 -5.04 3.12
N ASN A 42 -1.75 -5.87 2.29
CA ASN A 42 -0.67 -5.49 1.38
C ASN A 42 0.47 -4.72 2.08
N VAL A 43 0.90 -5.24 3.24
CA VAL A 43 2.00 -4.70 4.06
C VAL A 43 3.07 -5.77 4.28
N SER A 44 4.24 -5.37 4.78
CA SER A 44 5.25 -6.33 5.22
C SER A 44 4.87 -6.97 6.56
N VAL A 45 5.35 -8.19 6.80
CA VAL A 45 5.20 -8.83 8.12
C VAL A 45 5.96 -8.03 9.19
N ALA A 46 7.11 -7.44 8.83
CA ALA A 46 7.88 -6.55 9.69
C ALA A 46 7.06 -5.33 10.15
N TYR A 47 6.24 -4.76 9.27
CA TYR A 47 5.29 -3.69 9.62
C TYR A 47 4.26 -4.17 10.65
N LEU A 48 3.70 -5.38 10.48
CA LEU A 48 2.76 -5.96 11.47
C LEU A 48 3.42 -6.26 12.82
N MET A 49 4.73 -6.50 12.84
CA MET A 49 5.50 -6.75 14.05
C MET A 49 6.00 -5.47 14.73
N GLY A 50 5.75 -4.29 14.13
CA GLY A 50 6.22 -3.01 14.67
C GLY A 50 7.74 -2.78 14.48
N GLU A 51 8.39 -3.55 13.61
CA GLU A 51 9.82 -3.36 13.29
C GLU A 51 10.05 -2.23 12.28
N ASN A 52 8.99 -1.71 11.66
CA ASN A 52 9.07 -0.64 10.67
C ASN A 52 7.78 0.22 10.72
N ASP A 53 7.92 1.54 10.94
CA ASP A 53 6.78 2.48 10.94
C ASP A 53 6.25 2.79 9.53
N SER A 54 7.01 2.40 8.51
CA SER A 54 6.68 2.62 7.12
C SER A 54 5.85 1.46 6.57
N LEU A 55 4.69 1.80 5.97
CA LEU A 55 3.87 0.90 5.16
C LEU A 55 4.63 0.53 3.88
N THR A 56 5.72 -0.24 3.99
CA THR A 56 6.42 -0.78 2.82
C THR A 56 5.53 -1.89 2.25
N PRO A 57 4.95 -1.73 1.06
CA PRO A 57 4.15 -2.78 0.45
C PRO A 57 5.06 -3.99 0.21
N LYS A 58 4.65 -5.18 0.68
CA LYS A 58 5.39 -6.41 0.39
C LYS A 58 5.29 -6.63 -1.13
N GLY A 59 6.44 -6.74 -1.78
CA GLY A 59 6.56 -6.72 -3.24
C GLY A 59 5.59 -7.66 -3.96
N GLU A 60 4.76 -7.05 -4.80
CA GLU A 60 4.16 -7.58 -6.05
C GLU A 60 3.38 -6.48 -6.81
N ASN A 61 3.10 -5.35 -6.14
CA ASN A 61 2.91 -4.04 -6.76
C ASN A 61 4.24 -3.28 -6.87
N SER A 62 5.30 -3.98 -7.26
CA SER A 62 6.62 -3.37 -7.42
C SER A 62 6.54 -2.24 -8.43
N ILE A 63 7.06 -1.08 -8.08
CA ILE A 63 7.20 0.07 -8.96
C ILE A 63 7.79 -0.37 -10.31
N ASP A 64 8.66 -1.38 -10.35
CA ASP A 64 9.18 -2.04 -11.56
C ASP A 64 8.10 -2.56 -12.51
N LYS A 65 7.04 -3.18 -11.98
CA LYS A 65 5.92 -3.69 -12.77
C LYS A 65 5.12 -2.53 -13.35
N MET A 66 4.89 -1.49 -12.56
CA MET A 66 4.18 -0.29 -13.00
C MET A 66 5.01 0.54 -14.01
N LEU A 67 6.33 0.60 -13.84
CA LEU A 67 7.28 1.21 -14.79
C LEU A 67 7.31 0.42 -16.10
N SER A 68 7.26 -0.90 -16.04
CA SER A 68 7.21 -1.76 -17.24
C SER A 68 5.91 -1.54 -18.02
N GLU A 69 4.78 -1.36 -17.33
CA GLU A 69 3.49 -1.04 -17.96
C GLU A 69 3.45 0.40 -18.51
N LEU A 70 3.94 1.39 -17.75
CA LEU A 70 4.09 2.75 -18.25
C LEU A 70 4.99 2.83 -19.48
N SER A 71 6.03 1.99 -19.54
CA SER A 71 6.94 1.93 -20.69
C SER A 71 6.23 1.51 -21.97
N GLN A 72 5.08 0.84 -21.87
CA GLN A 72 4.25 0.50 -23.03
C GLN A 72 3.26 1.59 -23.42
N ILE A 73 2.96 2.52 -22.50
CA ILE A 73 2.01 3.62 -22.71
C ILE A 73 2.74 4.87 -23.19
N ASP A 74 3.82 5.25 -22.51
CA ASP A 74 4.65 6.40 -22.84
C ASP A 74 6.12 6.17 -22.37
N PRO A 75 7.02 5.77 -23.26
CA PRO A 75 8.43 5.54 -22.95
C PRO A 75 9.16 6.79 -22.45
N ASP A 76 8.78 7.99 -22.92
CA ASP A 76 9.40 9.26 -22.52
C ASP A 76 9.00 9.63 -21.09
N LEU A 77 7.78 9.28 -20.67
CA LEU A 77 7.34 9.46 -19.30
C LEU A 77 8.14 8.57 -18.34
N VAL A 78 8.48 7.34 -18.75
CA VAL A 78 9.36 6.44 -17.97
C VAL A 78 10.78 6.98 -17.88
N ALA A 79 11.33 7.52 -18.96
CA ALA A 79 12.65 8.14 -18.95
C ALA A 79 12.71 9.34 -17.98
N ARG A 80 11.69 10.20 -17.97
CA ARG A 80 11.56 11.32 -17.02
C ARG A 80 11.38 10.86 -15.57
N PHE A 81 10.68 9.74 -15.36
CA PHE A 81 10.52 9.15 -14.04
C PHE A 81 11.82 8.50 -13.53
N ARG A 82 12.53 7.76 -14.39
CA ARG A 82 13.83 7.14 -14.06
C ARG A 82 14.94 8.17 -13.85
N SER A 83 14.96 9.27 -14.61
CA SER A 83 15.89 10.37 -14.36
C SER A 83 15.62 11.07 -13.02
N THR A 84 14.39 11.01 -12.52
CA THR A 84 14.04 11.43 -11.15
C THR A 84 14.35 10.33 -10.13
N GLY A 85 14.29 9.06 -10.56
CA GLY A 85 14.55 7.84 -9.80
C GLY A 85 16.02 7.50 -9.52
N GLU A 86 17.00 8.19 -10.12
CA GLU A 86 18.40 8.11 -9.63
C GLU A 86 18.53 8.57 -8.16
N ASN A 87 17.55 9.32 -7.65
CA ASN A 87 17.39 9.65 -6.23
C ASN A 87 16.22 8.90 -5.56
N TRP A 88 15.69 7.82 -6.16
CA TRP A 88 14.56 7.05 -5.59
C TRP A 88 14.84 6.58 -4.16
N SER A 89 16.08 6.18 -3.89
CA SER A 89 16.55 5.76 -2.57
C SER A 89 16.67 6.92 -1.57
N ARG A 90 16.66 8.17 -2.03
CA ARG A 90 16.75 9.40 -1.22
C ARG A 90 15.40 10.01 -0.89
N PHE A 91 14.34 9.64 -1.59
CA PHE A 91 13.00 10.10 -1.27
C PHE A 91 12.50 9.44 0.02
N SER A 92 11.76 10.22 0.80
CA SER A 92 11.02 9.73 1.96
C SER A 92 9.92 8.77 1.51
N ASP A 93 9.39 7.99 2.44
CA ASP A 93 8.32 7.06 2.13
C ASP A 93 7.00 7.76 1.75
N GLU A 94 6.79 8.98 2.26
CA GLU A 94 5.67 9.85 1.86
C GLU A 94 5.79 10.29 0.40
N GLU A 95 7.00 10.67 -0.03
CA GLU A 95 7.28 11.07 -1.42
C GLU A 95 7.14 9.89 -2.39
N LYS A 96 7.63 8.70 -2.00
CA LYS A 96 7.44 7.47 -2.78
C LYS A 96 5.96 7.12 -2.93
N VAL A 97 5.18 7.25 -1.86
CA VAL A 97 3.72 7.02 -1.87
C VAL A 97 3.01 8.00 -2.81
N ALA A 98 3.36 9.28 -2.75
CA ALA A 98 2.78 10.29 -3.64
C ALA A 98 3.07 10.00 -5.13
N LEU A 99 4.28 9.53 -5.43
CA LEU A 99 4.67 9.11 -6.78
C LEU A 99 3.89 7.87 -7.24
N ILE A 100 3.73 6.86 -6.38
CA ILE A 100 2.94 5.65 -6.67
C ILE A 100 1.48 6.01 -6.93
N ASP A 101 0.89 6.89 -6.11
CA ASP A 101 -0.50 7.31 -6.29
C ASP A 101 -0.69 8.11 -7.60
N GLY A 102 0.26 8.98 -7.96
CA GLY A 102 0.28 9.67 -9.25
C GLY A 102 0.40 8.72 -10.44
N LEU A 103 1.23 7.68 -10.31
CA LEU A 103 1.38 6.65 -11.34
C LEU A 103 0.09 5.84 -11.55
N ASN A 104 -0.56 5.44 -10.46
CA ASN A 104 -1.84 4.76 -10.49
C ASN A 104 -2.91 5.60 -11.21
N PHE A 105 -2.92 6.91 -10.96
CA PHE A 105 -3.84 7.83 -11.65
C PHE A 105 -3.61 7.88 -13.17
N VAL A 106 -2.37 8.01 -13.62
CA VAL A 106 -2.02 8.02 -15.05
C VAL A 106 -2.36 6.68 -15.71
N LEU A 107 -2.15 5.57 -15.01
CA LEU A 107 -2.51 4.22 -15.48
C LEU A 107 -4.03 3.94 -15.45
N GLY A 108 -4.86 4.92 -15.05
CA GLY A 108 -6.30 4.74 -14.91
C GLY A 108 -6.70 3.74 -13.82
N ARG A 109 -5.77 3.39 -12.92
CA ARG A 109 -6.00 2.53 -11.75
C ARG A 109 -6.60 3.37 -10.64
N SER A 110 -7.50 2.77 -9.87
CA SER A 110 -8.20 3.44 -8.75
C SER A 110 -7.19 4.14 -7.84
N VAL A 111 -7.25 5.46 -7.78
CA VAL A 111 -6.34 6.26 -6.96
C VAL A 111 -6.67 6.07 -5.48
N SER A 112 -5.64 5.95 -4.64
CA SER A 112 -5.77 5.91 -3.19
C SER A 112 -6.60 7.08 -2.67
N SER A 113 -7.34 6.85 -1.57
CA SER A 113 -8.26 7.83 -0.98
C SER A 113 -7.58 9.15 -0.57
N ARG A 114 -6.25 9.15 -0.41
CA ARG A 114 -5.42 10.35 -0.16
C ARG A 114 -5.48 11.35 -1.31
N LEU A 115 -5.56 10.90 -2.56
CA LEU A 115 -5.65 11.81 -3.72
C LEU A 115 -7.04 12.45 -3.89
N LYS A 116 -8.08 11.86 -3.29
CA LYS A 116 -9.42 12.46 -3.28
C LYS A 116 -9.51 13.71 -2.40
N LEU A 117 -8.57 13.92 -1.47
CA LEU A 117 -8.52 15.10 -0.61
C LEU A 117 -7.87 16.32 -1.27
N ILE A 118 -6.92 16.11 -2.19
CA ILE A 118 -6.18 17.21 -2.84
C ILE A 118 -7.03 17.96 -3.89
N GLY A 119 -8.17 17.36 -4.30
CA GLY A 119 -9.13 17.97 -5.22
C GLY A 119 -10.27 18.76 -4.55
N LYS A 120 -10.32 18.84 -3.21
CA LYS A 120 -11.38 19.56 -2.50
C LYS A 120 -11.02 20.97 -2.04
N ASP A 121 -9.76 21.39 -2.17
CA ASP A 121 -9.32 22.74 -1.77
C ASP A 121 -9.30 23.74 -2.94
N LYS A 122 -10.42 23.80 -3.69
CA LYS A 122 -10.68 24.90 -4.63
C LYS A 122 -12.18 25.06 -4.91
N ARG A 123 -12.92 25.54 -3.92
CA ARG A 123 -14.16 26.32 -4.07
C ARG A 123 -14.11 27.35 -2.94
N ILE A 124 -13.67 28.58 -3.22
CA ILE A 124 -14.55 29.76 -3.51
C ILE A 124 -15.84 29.70 -2.71
#